data_AF-A0A7I9XVF6-F1
#
_entry.id   AF-A0A7I9XVF6-F1
#
_cell.length_a   1.000
_cell.length_b   1.000
_cell.length_c   1.000
_cell.angle_alpha   90.00
_cell.angle_beta   90.00
_cell.angle_gamma   90.00
#
_symmetry.space_group_name_H-M   'P 1'
#
loop_
_entity.id
_entity.type
_entity.pdbx_description
1 polymer ?
#
loop_
_entity_poly.entity_id
_entity_poly.type
_entity_poly.pdbx_seq_one_letter_code
_entity_poly.pdbx_strand_id
1 'polypeptide(L)'
;MGGTWDLFRYPGIRSDSDMYTLGFRFRPWTGHQSIAEGQPILEYLKSTAVMYGIDKRIRLNHKVIGADWSSAENHWTVRVENDGAEQSITCSFLFLCSGYYNYEQGYSPTFAGAEDFTGPIIHPQHWPEDLDYTGKNIVVIGSGATAVTLVPALVNSGAGHVTMLQRSPTYIVSQPDREPWADKLKWLSDEKAYTVIRWKTCSASRSSTRPAGRCRRECAKF
;
A
#
# COMPACT_ATOMS: atom_id res chain seq x y z
N MET A 1 5.32 -1.84 -11.71
CA MET A 1 6.05 -0.82 -10.90
C MET A 1 5.01 -0.16 -10.01
N GLY A 2 5.28 -0.05 -8.71
CA GLY A 2 4.37 0.56 -7.73
C GLY A 2 4.29 -0.19 -6.41
N GLY A 3 4.79 -1.43 -6.35
CA GLY A 3 4.79 -2.25 -5.15
C GLY A 3 3.34 -2.52 -4.71
N THR A 4 3.02 -2.20 -3.46
CA THR A 4 1.67 -2.30 -2.88
C THR A 4 0.59 -1.69 -3.78
N TRP A 5 0.86 -0.55 -4.40
CA TRP A 5 -0.13 0.18 -5.22
C TRP A 5 -0.35 -0.39 -6.62
N ASP A 6 0.51 -1.32 -7.04
CA ASP A 6 0.38 -2.09 -8.29
C ASP A 6 -0.24 -3.47 -8.01
N LEU A 7 0.09 -4.05 -6.84
CA LEU A 7 -0.38 -5.35 -6.37
C LEU A 7 -1.87 -5.36 -6.02
N PHE A 8 -2.31 -4.44 -5.16
CA PHE A 8 -3.69 -4.42 -4.69
C PHE A 8 -4.58 -3.57 -5.60
N ARG A 9 -5.67 -4.17 -6.09
CA ARG A 9 -6.61 -3.52 -7.03
C ARG A 9 -8.07 -3.55 -6.57
N TYR A 10 -8.32 -3.90 -5.31
CA TYR A 10 -9.68 -3.93 -4.76
C TYR A 10 -10.27 -2.52 -4.62
N PRO A 11 -11.60 -2.36 -4.70
CA PRO A 11 -12.25 -1.05 -4.60
C PRO A 11 -12.06 -0.44 -3.21
N GLY A 12 -11.72 0.85 -3.16
CA GLY A 12 -11.49 1.58 -1.91
C GLY A 12 -10.05 1.52 -1.38
N ILE A 13 -9.11 0.89 -2.09
CA ILE A 13 -7.69 0.97 -1.70
C ILE A 13 -7.22 2.42 -1.60
N ARG A 14 -6.63 2.76 -0.46
CA ARG A 14 -6.11 4.09 -0.13
C ARG A 14 -4.99 4.00 0.89
N SER A 15 -4.28 5.10 1.07
CA SER A 15 -3.31 5.24 2.16
C SER A 15 -4.00 5.53 3.49
N ASP A 16 -3.53 4.93 4.59
CA ASP A 16 -3.95 5.32 5.94
C ASP A 16 -3.16 6.52 6.49
N SER A 17 -2.08 6.90 5.80
CA SER A 17 -1.25 8.06 6.11
C SER A 17 -1.50 9.19 5.12
N ASP A 18 -1.34 10.43 5.58
CA ASP A 18 -1.44 11.58 4.71
C ASP A 18 -0.26 11.63 3.71
N MET A 19 -0.55 11.96 2.46
CA MET A 19 0.47 12.04 1.41
C MET A 19 1.49 13.17 1.62
N TYR A 20 1.19 14.15 2.47
CA TYR A 20 2.17 15.18 2.85
C TYR A 20 3.28 14.63 3.76
N THR A 21 3.02 13.54 4.50
CA THR A 21 4.03 12.82 5.28
C THR A 21 4.59 11.60 4.56
N LEU A 22 3.74 10.84 3.86
CA LEU A 22 4.10 9.60 3.14
C LEU A 22 4.86 9.86 1.82
N GLY A 23 4.52 10.93 1.11
CA GLY A 23 5.17 11.29 -0.15
C GLY A 23 6.65 11.63 0.01
N PHE A 24 7.41 11.51 -1.07
CA PHE A 24 8.83 11.83 -1.09
C PHE A 24 9.06 13.31 -0.81
N ARG A 25 9.98 13.61 0.11
CA ARG A 25 10.33 14.99 0.48
C ARG A 25 10.87 15.81 -0.70
N PHE A 26 11.57 15.17 -1.62
CA PHE A 26 12.14 15.81 -2.82
C PHE A 26 11.11 15.93 -3.96
N ARG A 27 9.95 15.29 -3.85
CA ARG A 27 8.86 15.37 -4.80
C ARG A 27 7.55 15.61 -4.05
N PRO A 28 7.27 16.85 -3.62
CA PRO A 28 6.08 17.19 -2.87
C PRO A 28 4.80 16.66 -3.51
N TRP A 29 3.90 16.14 -2.70
CA TRP A 29 2.57 15.76 -3.13
C TRP A 29 1.73 17.00 -3.43
N THR A 30 1.15 17.06 -4.62
CA THR A 30 0.32 18.18 -5.10
C THR A 30 -1.15 17.83 -5.24
N GLY A 31 -1.54 16.57 -4.95
CA GLY A 31 -2.93 16.14 -5.00
C GLY A 31 -3.78 16.79 -3.90
N HIS A 32 -5.06 16.99 -4.19
CA HIS A 32 -6.00 17.65 -3.26
C HIS A 32 -6.44 16.76 -2.09
N GLN A 33 -6.38 15.43 -2.25
CA GLN A 33 -6.67 14.49 -1.18
C GLN A 33 -5.40 14.24 -0.35
N SER A 34 -5.50 14.43 0.96
CA SER A 34 -4.44 14.05 1.90
C SER A 34 -4.42 12.54 2.08
N ILE A 35 -5.59 11.93 2.18
CA ILE A 35 -5.78 10.48 2.17
C ILE A 35 -6.06 10.08 0.73
N ALA A 36 -4.99 9.76 -0.01
CA ALA A 36 -5.09 9.47 -1.44
C ALA A 36 -5.45 8.00 -1.70
N GLU A 37 -6.26 7.80 -2.74
CA GLU A 37 -6.58 6.49 -3.30
C GLU A 37 -5.37 5.87 -4.01
N GLY A 38 -5.42 4.56 -4.24
CA GLY A 38 -4.28 3.82 -4.79
C GLY A 38 -3.82 4.29 -6.17
N GLN A 39 -4.74 4.62 -7.07
CA GLN A 39 -4.41 5.03 -8.44
C GLN A 39 -3.60 6.36 -8.50
N PRO A 40 -4.03 7.45 -7.84
CA PRO A 40 -3.21 8.67 -7.72
C PRO A 40 -1.81 8.42 -7.13
N ILE A 41 -1.68 7.52 -6.15
CA ILE A 41 -0.38 7.18 -5.55
C ILE A 41 0.50 6.43 -6.57
N LEU A 42 -0.07 5.48 -7.30
CA LEU A 42 0.63 4.74 -8.36
C LEU A 42 1.15 5.68 -9.46
N GLU A 43 0.33 6.63 -9.89
CA GLU A 43 0.71 7.66 -10.88
C GLU A 43 1.81 8.58 -10.36
N TYR A 44 1.73 8.99 -9.09
CA TYR A 44 2.78 9.75 -8.43
C TYR A 44 4.11 8.99 -8.40
N LEU A 45 4.10 7.69 -8.09
CA LEU A 45 5.32 6.86 -8.11
C LEU A 45 5.88 6.73 -9.53
N LYS A 46 5.04 6.42 -10.51
CA LYS A 46 5.45 6.27 -11.92
C LYS A 46 6.02 7.58 -12.49
N SER A 47 5.33 8.70 -12.30
CA SER A 47 5.79 10.01 -12.79
C SER A 47 7.08 10.45 -12.10
N THR A 48 7.24 10.15 -10.81
CA THR A 48 8.50 10.41 -10.09
C THR A 48 9.64 9.57 -10.67
N ALA A 49 9.43 8.28 -10.92
CA ALA A 49 10.45 7.42 -11.51
C ALA A 49 10.90 7.92 -12.90
N VAL A 50 9.95 8.34 -13.74
CA VAL A 50 10.24 8.93 -15.07
C VAL A 50 11.01 10.24 -14.96
N MET A 51 10.60 11.14 -14.05
CA MET A 51 11.22 12.44 -13.85
C MET A 51 12.73 12.34 -13.54
N TYR A 52 13.12 11.33 -12.75
CA TYR A 52 14.51 11.09 -12.38
C TYR A 52 15.21 10.04 -13.28
N GLY A 53 14.54 9.54 -14.32
CA GLY A 53 15.08 8.54 -15.24
C GLY A 53 15.37 7.18 -14.60
N ILE A 54 14.72 6.87 -13.47
CA ILE A 54 14.87 5.62 -12.73
C ILE A 54 14.16 4.48 -13.46
N ASP A 55 13.03 4.78 -14.12
CA ASP A 55 12.27 3.86 -14.96
C ASP A 55 13.16 3.14 -15.99
N LYS A 56 14.10 3.86 -16.59
CA LYS A 56 15.07 3.33 -17.57
C LYS A 56 16.12 2.38 -16.98
N ARG A 57 16.24 2.33 -15.65
CA ARG A 57 17.21 1.50 -14.92
C ARG A 57 16.58 0.28 -14.26
N ILE A 58 15.26 0.12 -14.36
CA ILE A 58 14.52 -0.99 -13.76
C ILE A 58 14.35 -2.10 -14.79
N ARG A 59 14.72 -3.33 -14.40
CA ARG A 59 14.39 -4.54 -15.15
C ARG A 59 13.08 -5.11 -14.58
N LEU A 60 12.00 -5.01 -15.34
CA LEU A 60 10.70 -5.58 -14.99
C LEU A 60 10.65 -7.06 -15.40
N ASN A 61 9.70 -7.83 -14.86
CA ASN A 61 9.57 -9.28 -15.10
C ASN A 61 10.82 -10.08 -14.68
N HIS A 62 11.57 -9.59 -13.69
CA HIS A 62 12.79 -10.22 -13.18
C HIS A 62 12.56 -10.57 -11.70
N LYS A 63 12.39 -11.86 -11.40
CA LYS A 63 12.20 -12.36 -10.03
C LYS A 63 13.54 -12.78 -9.46
N VAL A 64 13.99 -12.14 -8.38
CA VAL A 64 15.19 -12.59 -7.66
C VAL A 64 14.85 -13.87 -6.89
N ILE A 65 15.58 -14.94 -7.17
CA ILE A 65 15.39 -16.26 -6.53
C ILE A 65 16.52 -16.63 -5.56
N GLY A 66 17.64 -15.91 -5.62
CA GLY A 66 18.76 -16.10 -4.70
C GLY A 66 19.79 -14.99 -4.80
N ALA A 67 20.56 -14.78 -3.73
CA ALA A 67 21.69 -13.86 -3.70
C ALA A 67 22.79 -14.43 -2.82
N ASP A 68 24.00 -14.53 -3.37
CA ASP A 68 25.14 -15.20 -2.75
C ASP A 68 26.33 -14.23 -2.72
N TRP A 69 26.90 -13.98 -1.53
CA TRP A 69 28.08 -13.12 -1.37
C TRP A 69 29.36 -13.94 -1.54
N SER A 70 30.30 -13.45 -2.35
CA SER A 70 31.64 -14.01 -2.49
C SER A 70 32.67 -13.12 -1.82
N SER A 71 33.28 -13.58 -0.72
CA SER A 71 34.40 -12.87 -0.08
C SER A 71 35.68 -12.94 -0.92
N ALA A 72 35.84 -13.94 -1.79
CA ALA A 72 36.99 -14.04 -2.69
C ALA A 72 36.91 -13.01 -3.83
N GLU A 73 35.70 -12.80 -4.37
CA GLU A 73 35.47 -11.90 -5.50
C GLU A 73 34.97 -10.51 -5.09
N ASN A 74 34.67 -10.32 -3.80
CA ASN A 74 34.16 -9.08 -3.18
C ASN A 74 32.91 -8.51 -3.87
N HIS A 75 31.99 -9.38 -4.27
CA HIS A 75 30.70 -8.98 -4.82
C HIS A 75 29.60 -9.99 -4.49
N TRP A 76 28.36 -9.54 -4.69
CA TRP A 76 27.17 -10.38 -4.72
C TRP A 76 26.96 -10.96 -6.11
N THR A 77 26.58 -12.23 -6.18
CA THR A 77 25.97 -12.84 -7.36
C THR A 77 24.48 -13.02 -7.07
N VAL A 78 23.63 -12.38 -7.87
CA VAL A 78 22.17 -12.42 -7.75
C VAL A 78 21.61 -13.29 -8.86
N ARG A 79 20.90 -14.34 -8.49
CA ARG A 79 20.18 -15.23 -9.41
C ARG A 79 18.77 -14.70 -9.64
N VAL A 80 18.42 -14.57 -10.92
CA VAL A 80 17.18 -13.95 -11.36
C VAL A 80 16.50 -14.85 -12.38
N GLU A 81 15.21 -15.08 -12.19
CA GLU A 81 14.33 -15.72 -13.15
C GLU A 81 13.63 -14.65 -14.00
N ASN A 82 13.66 -14.81 -15.32
CA ASN A 82 12.93 -13.99 -16.29
C ASN A 82 12.35 -14.92 -17.36
N ASP A 83 11.03 -14.94 -17.50
CA ASP A 83 10.30 -15.77 -18.46
C ASP A 83 10.70 -17.26 -18.45
N GLY A 84 10.95 -17.81 -17.25
CA GLY A 84 11.36 -19.21 -17.03
C GLY A 84 12.83 -19.50 -17.29
N ALA A 85 13.63 -18.50 -17.70
CA ALA A 85 15.07 -18.61 -17.83
C ALA A 85 15.78 -18.02 -16.60
N GLU A 86 16.77 -18.75 -16.08
CA GLU A 86 17.64 -18.25 -15.02
C GLU A 86 18.84 -17.51 -15.60
N GLN A 87 19.15 -16.37 -15.01
CA GLN A 87 20.34 -15.56 -15.31
C GLN A 87 20.99 -15.07 -14.01
N SER A 88 22.27 -14.74 -14.09
CA SER A 88 23.02 -14.20 -12.95
C SER A 88 23.53 -12.79 -13.23
N ILE A 89 23.44 -11.93 -12.22
CA ILE A 89 23.87 -10.53 -12.27
C ILE A 89 24.77 -10.29 -11.05
N THR A 90 25.90 -9.61 -11.24
CA THR A 90 26.81 -9.28 -10.13
C THR A 90 26.67 -7.82 -9.69
N CYS A 91 26.88 -7.56 -8.40
CA CYS A 91 26.93 -6.19 -7.86
C CYS A 91 27.79 -6.10 -6.59
N SER A 92 28.41 -4.94 -6.35
CA SER A 92 29.17 -4.71 -5.11
C SER A 92 28.26 -4.45 -3.90
N PHE A 93 27.10 -3.84 -4.12
CA PHE A 93 26.12 -3.51 -3.08
C PHE A 93 24.74 -4.05 -3.45
N LEU A 94 24.06 -4.62 -2.47
CA LEU A 94 22.71 -5.15 -2.60
C LEU A 94 21.78 -4.46 -1.59
N PHE A 95 20.77 -3.77 -2.10
CA PHE A 95 19.71 -3.16 -1.29
C PHE A 95 18.40 -3.90 -1.51
N LEU A 96 17.84 -4.48 -0.46
CA LEU A 96 16.58 -5.22 -0.53
C LEU A 96 15.41 -4.30 -0.21
N CYS A 97 14.65 -3.96 -1.25
CA CYS A 97 13.43 -3.16 -1.18
C CYS A 97 12.19 -4.00 -1.58
N SER A 98 12.15 -5.27 -1.19
CA SER A 98 11.13 -6.26 -1.61
C SER A 98 9.73 -5.99 -1.05
N GLY A 99 9.63 -5.19 0.02
CA GLY A 99 8.41 -5.09 0.81
C GLY A 99 8.21 -6.34 1.70
N TYR A 100 7.10 -6.36 2.43
CA TYR A 100 6.78 -7.39 3.42
C TYR A 100 5.63 -8.32 3.01
N TYR A 101 4.95 -8.04 1.89
CA TYR A 101 3.89 -8.89 1.38
C TYR A 101 4.46 -10.08 0.60
N ASN A 102 3.84 -11.24 0.75
CA ASN A 102 3.99 -12.31 -0.23
C ASN A 102 3.16 -11.95 -1.46
N TYR A 103 3.82 -11.67 -2.58
CA TYR A 103 3.15 -11.26 -3.82
C TYR A 103 2.39 -12.41 -4.49
N GLU A 104 2.80 -13.66 -4.26
CA GLU A 104 2.17 -14.84 -4.88
C GLU A 104 0.89 -15.24 -4.15
N GLN A 105 0.88 -15.16 -2.82
CA GLN A 105 -0.26 -15.62 -2.04
C GLN A 105 -0.39 -14.86 -0.71
N GLY A 106 -1.50 -14.13 -0.58
CA GLY A 106 -1.95 -13.58 0.69
C GLY A 106 -2.49 -14.68 1.61
N TYR A 107 -2.40 -14.46 2.92
CA TYR A 107 -2.94 -15.40 3.90
C TYR A 107 -4.46 -15.55 3.72
N SER A 108 -4.90 -16.76 3.39
CA SER A 108 -6.31 -17.12 3.26
C SER A 108 -6.65 -18.20 4.29
N PRO A 109 -7.57 -17.95 5.24
CA PRO A 109 -8.01 -18.98 6.16
C PRO A 109 -8.75 -20.10 5.40
N THR A 110 -8.51 -21.34 5.81
CA THR A 110 -9.27 -22.50 5.32
C THR A 110 -10.57 -22.62 6.11
N PHE A 111 -11.70 -22.65 5.41
CA PHE A 111 -13.00 -22.95 5.99
C PHE A 111 -13.43 -24.34 5.55
N ALA A 112 -13.90 -25.17 6.49
CA ALA A 112 -14.49 -26.45 6.14
C ALA A 112 -15.78 -26.23 5.35
N GLY A 113 -15.95 -26.93 4.22
CA GLY A 113 -17.10 -26.76 3.33
C GLY A 113 -17.03 -25.51 2.45
N ALA A 114 -15.86 -24.86 2.33
CA ALA A 114 -15.69 -23.73 1.40
C ALA A 114 -15.92 -24.15 -0.06
N GLU A 115 -15.62 -25.40 -0.38
CA GLU A 115 -15.84 -26.06 -1.67
C GLU A 115 -17.32 -26.20 -2.03
N ASP A 116 -18.24 -26.20 -1.06
CA ASP A 116 -19.68 -26.27 -1.28
C ASP A 116 -20.28 -24.89 -1.64
N PHE A 117 -19.52 -23.81 -1.43
CA PHE A 117 -19.96 -22.47 -1.76
C PHE A 117 -19.93 -22.25 -3.27
N THR A 118 -21.12 -22.07 -3.87
CA THR A 118 -21.27 -21.90 -5.32
C THR A 118 -20.92 -20.49 -5.82
N GLY A 119 -20.66 -19.55 -4.91
CA GLY A 119 -20.27 -18.18 -5.25
C GLY A 119 -18.75 -18.02 -5.36
N PRO A 120 -18.27 -16.88 -5.89
CA PRO A 120 -16.85 -16.61 -5.96
C PRO A 120 -16.29 -16.30 -4.56
N ILE A 121 -15.17 -16.94 -4.20
CA ILE A 121 -14.36 -16.58 -3.03
C ILE A 121 -13.17 -15.75 -3.53
N ILE A 122 -13.11 -14.49 -3.12
CA ILE A 122 -12.16 -13.52 -3.66
C ILE A 122 -11.27 -13.00 -2.53
N HIS A 123 -9.96 -13.13 -2.72
CA HIS A 123 -8.98 -12.53 -1.84
C HIS A 123 -8.64 -11.10 -2.34
N PRO A 124 -8.70 -10.05 -1.49
CA PRO A 124 -8.49 -8.67 -1.93
C PRO A 124 -7.15 -8.38 -2.64
N GLN A 125 -6.12 -9.19 -2.39
CA GLN A 125 -4.84 -9.10 -3.10
C GLN A 125 -4.93 -9.45 -4.59
N HIS A 126 -5.84 -10.34 -4.98
CA HIS A 126 -6.02 -10.78 -6.36
C HIS A 126 -7.45 -10.46 -6.80
N TRP A 127 -7.79 -9.17 -6.73
CA TRP A 127 -9.12 -8.69 -7.11
C TRP A 127 -9.32 -8.79 -8.63
N PRO A 128 -10.34 -9.51 -9.13
CA PRO A 128 -10.62 -9.58 -10.57
C PRO A 128 -11.07 -8.23 -11.12
N GLU A 129 -10.54 -7.82 -12.27
CA GLU A 129 -10.81 -6.51 -12.88
C GLU A 129 -12.25 -6.38 -13.40
N ASP A 130 -12.84 -7.50 -13.81
CA ASP A 130 -14.15 -7.61 -14.45
C ASP A 130 -15.25 -8.12 -13.49
N LEU A 131 -14.99 -8.12 -12.18
CA LEU A 131 -15.94 -8.58 -11.18
C LEU A 131 -17.14 -7.63 -11.09
N ASP A 132 -18.27 -8.01 -11.66
CA ASP A 132 -19.55 -7.37 -11.40
C ASP A 132 -20.22 -7.96 -10.14
N TYR A 133 -20.39 -7.11 -9.14
CA TYR A 133 -21.07 -7.44 -7.88
C TYR A 133 -22.31 -6.58 -7.63
N THR A 134 -22.80 -5.88 -8.66
CA THR A 134 -23.99 -5.03 -8.57
C THR A 134 -25.21 -5.84 -8.12
N GLY A 135 -25.90 -5.35 -7.09
CA GLY A 135 -27.07 -5.98 -6.49
C GLY A 135 -26.80 -7.29 -5.75
N LYS A 136 -25.54 -7.76 -5.65
CA LYS A 136 -25.20 -9.02 -4.98
C LYS A 136 -25.09 -8.87 -3.47
N ASN A 137 -25.31 -9.98 -2.77
CA ASN A 137 -25.04 -10.09 -1.34
C ASN A 137 -23.59 -10.55 -1.14
N ILE A 138 -22.80 -9.80 -0.38
CA ILE A 138 -21.37 -10.02 -0.21
C ILE A 138 -21.07 -10.17 1.29
N VAL A 139 -20.29 -11.19 1.64
CA VAL A 139 -19.72 -11.32 2.99
C VAL A 139 -18.24 -10.97 2.93
N VAL A 140 -17.84 -9.93 3.65
CA VAL A 140 -16.42 -9.55 3.82
C VAL A 140 -15.91 -10.18 5.10
N ILE A 141 -14.97 -11.11 4.99
CA ILE A 141 -14.39 -11.80 6.15
C ILE A 141 -13.13 -11.07 6.60
N GLY A 142 -13.17 -10.52 7.82
CA GLY A 142 -12.09 -9.74 8.40
C GLY A 142 -12.53 -8.32 8.74
N SER A 143 -11.73 -7.68 9.61
CA SER A 143 -12.00 -6.35 10.16
C SER A 143 -10.77 -5.44 10.15
N GLY A 144 -9.70 -5.82 9.44
CA GLY A 144 -8.48 -5.03 9.30
C GLY A 144 -8.65 -3.83 8.38
N ALA A 145 -7.56 -3.08 8.15
CA ALA A 145 -7.56 -1.87 7.30
C ALA A 145 -8.18 -2.10 5.90
N THR A 146 -7.89 -3.25 5.28
CA THR A 146 -8.49 -3.66 4.00
C THR A 146 -10.02 -3.75 4.09
N ALA A 147 -10.57 -4.39 5.12
CA ALA A 147 -12.03 -4.52 5.27
C ALA A 147 -12.70 -3.17 5.53
N VAL A 148 -12.08 -2.32 6.36
CA VAL A 148 -12.60 -0.98 6.71
C VAL A 148 -12.72 -0.07 5.48
N THR A 149 -11.91 -0.28 4.46
CA THR A 149 -11.96 0.48 3.20
C THR A 149 -12.80 -0.21 2.13
N LEU A 150 -12.74 -1.53 2.05
CA LEU A 150 -13.46 -2.34 1.07
C LEU A 150 -14.98 -2.33 1.30
N VAL A 151 -15.45 -2.50 2.54
CA VAL A 151 -16.89 -2.54 2.87
C VAL A 151 -17.63 -1.28 2.39
N PRO A 152 -17.23 -0.04 2.75
CA PRO A 152 -17.91 1.14 2.25
C PRO A 152 -17.78 1.31 0.74
N ALA A 153 -16.64 0.91 0.15
CA ALA A 153 -16.47 0.98 -1.30
C ALA A 153 -17.44 0.05 -2.05
N LEU A 154 -17.64 -1.18 -1.57
CA LEU A 154 -18.61 -2.13 -2.12
C LEU A 154 -20.05 -1.60 -2.04
N VAL A 155 -20.44 -1.05 -0.88
CA VAL A 155 -21.77 -0.45 -0.69
C VAL A 155 -21.98 0.70 -1.66
N ASN A 156 -21.00 1.61 -1.77
CA ASN A 156 -21.11 2.79 -2.63
C ASN A 156 -21.05 2.48 -4.13
N SER A 157 -20.53 1.31 -4.51
CA SER A 157 -20.42 0.86 -5.91
C SER A 157 -21.54 -0.11 -6.33
N GLY A 158 -22.60 -0.23 -5.53
CA GLY A 158 -23.84 -0.87 -5.95
C GLY A 158 -24.02 -2.31 -5.47
N ALA A 159 -23.25 -2.80 -4.50
CA ALA A 159 -23.55 -4.07 -3.84
C ALA A 159 -24.95 -4.02 -3.19
N GLY A 160 -25.72 -5.11 -3.29
CA GLY A 160 -27.09 -5.17 -2.77
C GLY A 160 -27.12 -5.23 -1.23
N HIS A 161 -26.28 -6.07 -0.65
CA HIS A 161 -26.09 -6.14 0.81
C HIS A 161 -24.66 -6.55 1.13
N VAL A 162 -24.02 -5.88 2.10
CA VAL A 162 -22.66 -6.20 2.52
C VAL A 162 -22.66 -6.54 4.01
N THR A 163 -22.23 -7.76 4.35
CA THR A 163 -22.07 -8.23 5.73
C THR A 163 -20.59 -8.33 6.06
N MET A 164 -20.14 -7.68 7.14
CA MET A 164 -18.77 -7.83 7.64
C MET A 164 -18.72 -8.91 8.71
N LEU A 165 -18.04 -10.02 8.44
CA LEU A 165 -17.78 -11.08 9.40
C LEU A 165 -16.50 -10.77 10.19
N GLN A 166 -16.67 -10.34 11.43
CA GLN A 166 -15.59 -9.89 12.30
C GLN A 166 -15.25 -10.92 13.39
N ARG A 167 -14.00 -11.40 13.40
CA ARG A 167 -13.48 -12.20 14.53
C ARG A 167 -13.04 -11.34 15.71
N SER A 168 -12.35 -10.24 15.45
CA SER A 168 -11.77 -9.36 16.46
C SER A 168 -12.05 -7.90 16.12
N PRO A 169 -12.50 -7.06 17.07
CA PRO A 169 -12.85 -5.68 16.79
C PRO A 169 -11.62 -4.82 16.48
N THR A 170 -11.81 -3.87 15.57
CA THR A 170 -10.83 -2.84 15.22
C THR A 170 -11.30 -1.48 15.74
N TYR A 171 -10.37 -0.70 16.29
CA TYR A 171 -10.64 0.68 16.68
C TYR A 171 -10.52 1.60 15.47
N ILE A 172 -11.59 2.32 15.18
CA ILE A 172 -11.68 3.20 14.00
C ILE A 172 -11.72 4.65 14.47
N VAL A 173 -10.91 5.48 13.84
CA VAL A 173 -10.93 6.94 14.02
C VAL A 173 -11.26 7.56 12.67
N SER A 174 -12.26 8.45 12.65
CA SER A 174 -12.59 9.23 11.48
C SER A 174 -11.55 10.33 11.28
N GLN A 175 -11.01 10.42 10.07
CA GLN A 175 -10.09 11.48 9.66
C GLN A 175 -10.62 12.19 8.41
N PRO A 176 -10.39 13.51 8.28
CA PRO A 176 -10.79 14.23 7.08
C PRO A 176 -9.94 13.77 5.88
N ASP A 177 -10.61 13.45 4.76
CA ASP A 177 -9.93 13.01 3.53
C ASP A 177 -9.18 14.14 2.81
N ARG A 178 -9.52 15.40 3.11
CA ARG A 178 -8.88 16.61 2.58
C ARG A 178 -8.23 17.41 3.70
N GLU A 179 -7.04 17.95 3.43
CA GLU A 179 -6.36 18.88 4.34
C GLU A 179 -6.86 20.31 4.07
N PRO A 180 -7.60 20.94 4.99
CA PRO A 180 -8.17 22.28 4.76
C PRO A 180 -7.09 23.36 4.51
N TRP A 181 -5.87 23.13 5.00
CA TRP A 181 -4.76 24.04 4.75
C TRP A 181 -4.19 23.92 3.33
N ALA A 182 -4.38 22.79 2.65
CA ALA A 182 -3.99 22.64 1.26
C ALA A 182 -4.73 23.63 0.36
N ASP A 183 -6.03 23.84 0.61
CA ASP A 183 -6.82 24.83 -0.13
C ASP A 183 -6.49 26.28 0.28
N LYS A 184 -6.26 26.53 1.58
CA LYS A 184 -5.94 27.88 2.09
C LYS A 184 -4.55 28.38 1.70
N LEU A 185 -3.62 27.48 1.39
CA LEU A 185 -2.23 27.80 1.04
C LEU A 185 -1.96 27.76 -0.47
N LYS A 186 -3.00 27.68 -1.32
CA LYS A 186 -2.87 27.69 -2.80
C LYS A 186 -2.16 28.93 -3.37
N TRP A 187 -2.09 30.02 -2.61
CA TRP A 187 -1.39 31.24 -3.02
C TRP A 187 0.14 31.16 -2.81
N LEU A 188 0.63 30.12 -2.12
CA LEU A 188 2.06 29.81 -1.99
C LEU A 188 2.51 28.86 -3.11
N SER A 189 3.82 28.77 -3.33
CA SER A 189 4.39 27.69 -4.14
C SER A 189 4.18 26.33 -3.48
N ASP A 190 4.05 25.27 -4.29
CA ASP A 190 3.79 23.90 -3.84
C ASP A 190 4.76 23.45 -2.73
N GLU A 191 6.06 23.77 -2.85
CA GLU A 191 7.07 23.44 -1.85
C GLU A 191 6.82 24.10 -0.49
N LYS A 192 6.40 25.37 -0.49
CA LYS A 192 6.14 26.14 0.73
C LYS A 192 4.84 25.64 1.39
N ALA A 193 3.79 25.43 0.60
CA ALA A 193 2.53 24.87 1.08
C ALA A 193 2.75 23.47 1.69
N TYR A 194 3.46 22.59 0.98
CA TYR A 194 3.82 21.25 1.46
C TYR A 194 4.59 21.29 2.78
N THR A 195 5.59 22.17 2.89
CA THR A 195 6.42 22.28 4.10
C THR A 195 5.59 22.67 5.32
N VAL A 196 4.70 23.66 5.18
CA VAL A 196 3.81 24.12 6.26
C VAL A 196 2.86 23.00 6.69
N ILE A 197 2.20 22.35 5.72
CA ILE A 197 1.26 21.26 5.97
C ILE A 197 1.97 20.09 6.66
N ARG A 198 3.11 19.66 6.14
CA ARG A 198 3.89 18.57 6.72
C ARG A 198 4.33 18.88 8.15
N TRP A 199 4.78 20.11 8.43
CA TRP A 199 5.18 20.51 9.78
C TRP A 199 4.01 20.48 10.77
N LYS A 200 2.83 20.98 10.36
CA LYS A 200 1.59 20.91 11.15
C LYS A 200 1.23 19.44 11.45
N THR A 201 1.19 18.58 10.44
CA THR A 201 0.81 17.16 10.61
C THR A 201 1.79 16.41 11.51
N CYS A 202 3.10 16.60 11.31
CA CYS A 202 4.13 16.03 12.19
C CYS A 202 4.06 16.55 13.63
N SER A 203 3.63 17.79 13.84
CA SER A 203 3.49 18.37 15.18
C SER A 203 2.26 17.81 15.91
N ALA A 204 1.15 17.65 15.19
CA ALA A 204 -0.08 17.05 15.72
C ALA A 204 0.09 15.56 16.10
N SER A 205 0.86 14.79 15.32
CA SER A 205 1.14 13.39 15.66
C SER A 205 2.06 13.25 16.89
N ARG A 206 2.95 14.22 17.14
CA ARG A 206 3.81 14.25 18.34
C ARG A 206 3.04 14.66 19.60
N SER A 207 2.02 15.50 19.49
CA SER A 207 1.21 15.89 20.64
C SER A 207 0.24 14.78 21.07
N SER A 208 -0.34 14.04 20.10
CA SER A 208 -1.23 12.91 20.38
C SER A 208 -0.53 11.70 20.99
N THR A 209 0.77 11.51 20.70
CA THR A 209 1.58 10.39 21.23
C THR A 209 2.21 10.68 22.60
N ARG A 210 2.19 11.94 23.07
CA ARG A 210 2.79 12.35 24.35
C ARG A 210 2.09 11.90 25.64
N PRO A 211 0.79 11.52 25.71
CA PRO A 211 0.25 10.97 26.95
C PRO A 211 0.55 9.47 27.14
N ALA A 212 1.04 8.75 26.11
CA ALA A 212 1.22 7.30 26.16
C ALA A 212 2.57 6.85 26.79
N GLY A 213 3.10 7.64 27.73
CA GLY A 213 4.37 7.40 28.42
C GLY A 213 4.37 6.25 29.46
N ARG A 214 3.36 5.37 29.48
CA ARG A 214 3.29 4.27 30.46
C ARG A 214 3.13 2.86 29.89
N CYS A 215 3.09 2.68 28.56
CA CYS A 215 2.96 1.34 27.95
C CYS A 215 3.82 1.19 26.68
N ARG A 216 5.13 1.44 26.78
CA ARG A 216 6.13 1.08 25.75
C ARG A 216 7.33 0.40 26.39
N ARG A 217 7.10 -0.79 26.92
CA ARG A 217 8.09 -1.86 26.99
C ARG A 217 7.33 -3.11 26.56
N GLU A 218 7.32 -3.43 25.27
CA GLU A 218 7.24 -4.80 24.72
C GLU A 218 6.97 -4.90 23.21
N CYS A 219 6.58 -3.85 22.49
CA CYS A 219 6.44 -3.94 21.02
C CYS A 219 7.67 -3.39 20.28
N ALA A 220 8.82 -4.03 20.50
CA ALA A 220 10.02 -3.88 19.67
C ALA A 220 10.72 -5.24 19.53
N LYS A 221 9.96 -6.21 19.05
CA LYS A 221 10.46 -7.42 18.38
C LYS A 221 9.43 -7.75 17.32
N PHE A 222 9.72 -7.37 16.09
CA PHE A 222 9.50 -8.07 14.81
C PHE A 222 10.01 -7.15 13.71
#